data_AF-A0A453DC90-F1
#
_entry.id   AF-A0A453DC90-F1
#
_cell.length_a   1.000
_cell.length_b   1.000
_cell.length_c   1.000
_cell.angle_alpha   90.00
_cell.angle_beta   90.00
_cell.angle_gamma   90.00
#
_symmetry.space_group_name_H-M   'P 1'
#
loop_
_entity.id
_entity.type
_entity.pdbx_description
1 polymer ?
#
loop_
_entity_poly.entity_id
_entity_poly.type
_entity_poly.pdbx_seq_one_letter_code
_entity_poly.pdbx_strand_id
1 'polypeptide(L)' 'MWSLGVPRGEAEFHDVYGLDADALAMVPQPVLAVVFCFPDPPE' A
#
# COMPACT_ATOMS: atom_id res chain seq x y z
N MET A 1 2.68 -2.98 12.03
CA MET A 1 2.88 -4.31 11.42
C MET A 1 3.92 -5.13 12.18
N TRP A 2 5.15 -4.64 12.36
CA TRP A 2 6.19 -5.41 13.08
C TRP A 2 5.91 -5.60 14.57
N SER A 3 5.25 -4.64 15.23
CA SER A 3 4.74 -4.82 16.61
C SER A 3 3.59 -5.84 16.72
N LEU A 4 3.01 -6.24 15.58
CA LEU A 4 1.96 -7.26 15.49
C LEU A 4 2.52 -8.64 15.11
N GLY A 5 3.85 -8.80 15.06
CA GLY A 5 4.51 -10.09 14.83
C GLY A 5 4.96 -10.36 13.39
N VAL A 6 4.78 -9.43 12.46
CA VAL A 6 5.25 -9.59 11.07
C VAL A 6 6.77 -9.38 10.99
N PRO A 7 7.55 -10.31 10.42
CA PRO A 7 8.98 -10.14 10.21
C PRO A 7 9.32 -8.98 9.27
N ARG A 8 10.41 -8.25 9.56
CA ARG A 8 10.81 -7.03 8.83
C ARG A 8 11.20 -7.24 7.36
N GLY A 9 11.36 -8.48 6.90
CA GLY A 9 11.71 -8.80 5.51
C GLY A 9 10.56 -9.38 4.69
N GLU A 10 9.39 -9.62 5.28
CA GLU A 10 8.26 -10.24 4.58
C GLU A 10 7.33 -9.21 3.93
N ALA A 11 7.11 -8.08 4.60
CA ALA A 11 6.25 -7.02 4.10
C ALA A 11 6.62 -5.65 4.67
N GLU A 12 6.30 -4.62 3.90
CA GLU A 12 6.39 -3.21 4.27
C GLU A 12 5.34 -2.41 3.49
N PHE A 13 4.99 -1.23 4.00
CA PHE A 13 4.07 -0.33 3.31
C PHE A 13 4.85 0.67 2.47
N HIS A 14 4.33 0.96 1.27
CA HIS A 14 4.81 1.99 0.37
C HIS A 14 3.66 2.91 0.00
N ASP A 15 3.96 4.21 -0.11
CA ASP A 15 3.00 5.19 -0.58
C ASP A 15 2.74 5.03 -2.08
N VAL A 16 1.48 5.22 -2.47
CA VAL A 16 1.06 5.25 -3.87
C VAL A 16 0.75 6.70 -4.24
N TYR A 17 1.63 7.32 -5.04
CA TYR A 17 1.53 8.74 -5.39
C TYR A 17 0.43 9.05 -6.42
N GLY A 18 -0.06 8.04 -7.14
CA GLY A 18 -1.06 8.18 -8.20
C GLY A 18 -1.52 6.81 -8.69
N LEU A 19 -2.64 6.78 -9.40
CA LEU A 19 -3.23 5.55 -9.96
C LEU A 19 -2.94 5.39 -11.47
N ASP A 20 -2.20 6.31 -12.06
CA ASP A 20 -1.68 6.19 -13.41
C ASP A 20 -0.47 5.23 -13.46
N ALA A 21 -0.16 4.73 -14.66
CA ALA A 21 0.86 3.71 -14.85
C ALA A 21 2.26 4.17 -14.42
N ASP A 22 2.58 5.45 -14.63
CA ASP A 22 3.90 6.00 -14.31
C ASP A 22 4.10 6.10 -12.81
N ALA A 23 3.07 6.55 -12.07
CA ALA A 23 3.08 6.57 -10.61
C ALA A 23 3.12 5.15 -10.01
N LEU A 24 2.34 4.21 -10.57
CA LEU A 24 2.31 2.83 -10.08
C LEU A 24 3.63 2.07 -10.33
N ALA A 25 4.38 2.44 -11.38
CA ALA A 25 5.69 1.86 -11.65
C ALA A 25 6.74 2.17 -10.57
N MET A 26 6.51 3.18 -9.72
CA MET A 26 7.38 3.50 -8.58
C MET A 26 7.20 2.55 -7.40
N VAL A 27 6.10 1.81 -7.32
CA VAL A 27 5.79 0.91 -6.21
C VAL A 27 6.59 -0.39 -6.35
N PRO A 28 7.38 -0.79 -5.33
CA PRO A 28 8.15 -2.02 -5.38
C PRO A 28 7.28 -3.25 -5.63
N GLN A 29 7.77 -4.17 -6.47
CA GLN A 29 7.09 -5.40 -6.83
C GLN A 29 7.75 -6.63 -6.18
N PRO A 30 6.99 -7.69 -5.83
CA PRO A 30 5.54 -7.83 -6.04
C PRO A 30 4.71 -7.14 -4.94
N VAL A 31 3.56 -6.58 -5.33
CA VAL A 31 2.59 -6.03 -4.37
C VAL A 31 1.69 -7.14 -3.83
N LEU A 32 1.59 -7.25 -2.51
CA LEU A 32 0.75 -8.26 -1.84
C LEU A 32 -0.70 -7.79 -1.64
N ALA A 33 -0.88 -6.51 -1.31
CA ALA A 33 -2.18 -5.90 -1.04
C ALA A 33 -2.13 -4.38 -1.20
N VAL A 34 -3.30 -3.76 -1.42
CA VAL A 34 -3.47 -2.31 -1.47
C VAL A 34 -4.49 -1.89 -0.42
N VAL A 35 -4.15 -0.89 0.39
CA VAL A 35 -5.08 -0.26 1.35
C VAL A 35 -5.48 1.09 0.79
N PHE A 36 -6.75 1.24 0.44
CA PHE A 36 -7.28 2.48 -0.13
C PHE A 36 -8.21 3.15 0.87
N CYS A 37 -7.78 4.31 1.39
CA CYS A 37 -8.60 5.13 2.27
C CYS A 37 -9.41 6.11 1.44
N PHE A 38 -10.73 6.08 1.59
CA PHE A 38 -11.66 6.99 0.93
C PHE A 38 -12.69 7.49 1.96
N PRO A 39 -13.30 8.67 1.75
CA PRO A 39 -14.31 9.18 2.67
C PRO A 39 -15.56 8.30 2.61
N ASP A 40 -16.14 8.02 3.79
CA ASP A 40 -17.46 7.40 3.86
C ASP A 40 -18.50 8.40 3.33
N PRO A 41 -19.31 8.05 2.30
CA PRO A 41 -20.35 8.93 1.81
C PRO A 41 -21.34 9.29 2.92
N PRO A 42 -21.83 10.53 3.00
CA PRO A 42 -22.93 10.84 3.91
C PRO A 42 -24.18 10.03 3.50
N GLU A 43 -24.91 9.52 4.50
CA GLU A 43 -26.21 8.83 4.34
C GLU A 43 -27.25 9.68 3.60
#